data_AF-A0A1H3SQ73-F1
#
_entry.id   AF-A0A1H3SQ73-F1
#
_cell.length_a   1.000
_cell.length_b   1.000
_cell.length_c   1.000
_cell.angle_alpha   90.00
_cell.angle_beta   90.00
_cell.angle_gamma   90.00
#
_symmetry.space_group_name_H-M   'P 1'
#
loop_
_entity.id
_entity.type
_entity.pdbx_description
1 polymer ?
#
loop_
_entity_poly.entity_id
_entity_poly.type
_entity_poly.pdbx_seq_one_letter_code
_entity_poly.pdbx_strand_id
1 'polypeptide(L)'
;MGRADVEQDMVRATEALQAALDFLIRYDHAHAVLNGNGRAGPLSPLTLHTDDGLRAAHRVLTHLREVNGRPAPAAAARRDVPAPRSPGPALGEPVQPGWGAHGDPGE
;
A
#
# COMPACT_ATOMS: atom_id res chain seq x y z
N MET A 1 -6.27 35.15 -7.60
CA MET A 1 -5.66 33.95 -7.02
C MET A 1 -4.17 33.96 -7.32
N GLY A 2 -3.36 34.14 -6.29
CA GLY A 2 -1.90 34.05 -6.37
C GLY A 2 -1.44 32.59 -6.24
N ARG A 3 -0.22 32.28 -6.69
CA ARG A 3 0.39 30.94 -6.53
C ARG A 3 0.43 30.44 -5.08
N ALA A 4 0.53 31.36 -4.11
CA ALA A 4 0.49 31.05 -2.69
C ALA A 4 -0.88 30.49 -2.24
N ASP A 5 -1.97 30.98 -2.85
CA ASP A 5 -3.33 30.51 -2.56
C ASP A 5 -3.49 29.06 -3.03
N VAL A 6 -2.95 28.74 -4.22
CA VAL A 6 -3.01 27.38 -4.79
C VAL A 6 -2.24 26.38 -3.95
N GLU A 7 -1.01 26.71 -3.52
CA GLU A 7 -0.25 25.82 -2.63
C GLU A 7 -1.01 25.57 -1.32
N GLN A 8 -1.57 26.62 -0.72
CA GLN A 8 -2.33 26.51 0.52
C GLN A 8 -3.61 25.68 0.34
N ASP A 9 -4.34 25.88 -0.75
CA ASP A 9 -5.53 25.10 -1.07
C ASP A 9 -5.19 23.62 -1.27
N MET A 10 -4.08 23.32 -1.94
CA MET A 10 -3.61 21.94 -2.11
C MET A 10 -3.17 21.30 -0.79
N VAL A 11 -2.54 22.06 0.12
CA VAL A 11 -2.23 21.57 1.47
C VAL A 11 -3.52 21.22 2.21
N ARG A 12 -4.51 22.12 2.23
CA ARG A 12 -5.82 21.86 2.86
C ARG A 12 -6.52 20.64 2.24
N ALA A 13 -6.48 20.50 0.92
CA ALA A 13 -7.06 19.36 0.23
C ALA A 13 -6.36 18.04 0.59
N THR A 14 -5.03 18.07 0.73
CA THR A 14 -4.23 16.90 1.13
C THR A 14 -4.49 16.50 2.57
N GLU A 15 -4.65 17.46 3.48
CA GLU A 15 -5.06 17.20 4.87
C GLU A 15 -6.47 16.60 4.94
N ALA A 16 -7.41 17.09 4.14
CA ALA A 16 -8.75 16.52 4.04
C ALA A 16 -8.73 15.08 3.51
N LEU A 17 -7.89 14.79 2.50
CA LEU A 17 -7.70 13.44 1.97
C LEU A 17 -7.09 12.49 3.00
N GLN A 18 -6.11 12.94 3.79
CA GLN A 18 -5.54 12.16 4.89
C GLN A 18 -6.61 11.83 5.94
N ALA A 19 -7.44 12.81 6.32
CA ALA A 19 -8.54 12.58 7.27
C ALA A 19 -9.59 11.59 6.73
N ALA A 20 -9.88 11.65 5.42
CA ALA A 20 -10.77 10.71 4.75
C ALA A 20 -10.18 9.29 4.74
N LEU A 21 -8.88 9.15 4.44
CA LEU A 21 -8.18 7.87 4.49
C LEU A 21 -8.22 7.26 5.90
N ASP A 22 -7.95 8.06 6.93
CA ASP A 22 -8.03 7.60 8.32
C ASP A 22 -9.44 7.14 8.71
N PHE A 23 -10.47 7.82 8.20
CA PHE A 23 -11.85 7.38 8.35
C PHE A 23 -12.11 6.03 7.67
N LEU A 24 -11.69 5.86 6.42
CA LEU A 24 -11.89 4.64 5.65
C LEU A 24 -11.20 3.43 6.31
N ILE A 25 -9.97 3.60 6.81
CA ILE A 25 -9.27 2.55 7.55
C ILE A 25 -10.04 2.14 8.81
N ARG A 26 -10.55 3.12 9.58
CA ARG A 26 -11.37 2.82 10.76
C ARG A 26 -12.68 2.14 10.39
N TYR A 27 -13.30 2.55 9.30
CA TYR A 27 -14.52 1.95 8.79
C TYR A 27 -14.30 0.49 8.38
N ASP A 28 -13.26 0.20 7.59
CA ASP A 28 -12.91 -1.16 7.17
C ASP A 28 -12.67 -2.07 8.38
N HIS A 29 -11.97 -1.55 9.41
CA HIS A 29 -11.74 -2.28 10.65
C HIS A 29 -13.05 -2.56 11.41
N ALA A 30 -13.90 -1.55 11.58
CA ALA A 30 -15.19 -1.71 12.26
C ALA A 30 -16.08 -2.72 11.52
N HIS A 31 -16.12 -2.63 10.19
CA HIS A 31 -16.88 -3.54 9.34
C HIS A 31 -16.35 -4.99 9.43
N ALA A 32 -15.04 -5.19 9.48
CA ALA A 32 -14.44 -6.52 9.67
C ALA A 32 -14.80 -7.14 11.03
N VAL A 33 -14.80 -6.33 12.10
CA VAL A 33 -15.22 -6.76 13.45
C VAL A 33 -16.70 -7.15 13.46
N LEU A 34 -17.57 -6.32 12.87
CA LEU A 34 -19.01 -6.57 12.84
C LEU A 34 -19.41 -7.81 12.03
N ASN A 35 -18.67 -8.13 10.97
CA ASN A 35 -18.92 -9.32 10.15
C ASN A 35 -18.31 -10.61 10.72
N GLY A 36 -17.87 -10.61 11.98
CA GLY A 36 -17.43 -11.81 12.69
C GLY A 36 -16.00 -12.27 12.36
N ASN A 37 -15.21 -11.46 11.62
CA ASN A 37 -13.85 -11.83 11.27
C ASN A 37 -12.86 -11.64 12.43
N GLY A 38 -13.24 -10.93 13.50
CA GLY A 38 -12.47 -10.76 14.75
C GLY A 38 -11.05 -10.19 14.62
N ARG A 39 -10.63 -9.89 13.40
CA ARG A 39 -9.33 -9.39 12.97
C ARG A 39 -9.56 -8.32 11.93
N ALA A 40 -8.58 -7.41 11.83
CA ALA A 40 -8.50 -6.48 10.72
C ALA A 40 -8.58 -7.26 9.39
N GLY A 41 -9.69 -7.09 8.68
CA GLY A 41 -9.87 -7.62 7.34
C GLY A 41 -8.99 -6.88 6.33
N PRO A 42 -8.91 -7.37 5.08
CA PRO A 42 -8.22 -6.63 4.03
C PRO A 42 -8.87 -5.25 3.84
N LEU A 43 -8.03 -4.25 3.55
CA LEU A 43 -8.51 -2.90 3.23
C LEU A 43 -9.36 -2.93 1.96
N SER A 44 -10.40 -2.11 1.92
CA SER A 44 -11.26 -2.01 0.75
C SER A 44 -10.48 -1.40 -0.44
N PRO A 45 -10.89 -1.71 -1.69
CA PRO A 45 -10.30 -1.07 -2.87
C PRO A 45 -10.34 0.46 -2.84
N LEU A 46 -11.39 1.04 -2.23
CA LEU A 46 -11.50 2.49 -2.05
C LEU A 46 -10.40 3.01 -1.13
N THR A 47 -10.16 2.37 0.02
CA THR A 47 -9.10 2.74 0.97
C THR A 47 -7.72 2.70 0.30
N LEU A 48 -7.45 1.64 -0.47
CA LEU A 48 -6.19 1.51 -1.21
C LEU A 48 -6.03 2.62 -2.26
N HIS A 49 -7.08 2.90 -3.03
CA HIS A 49 -7.06 3.95 -4.04
C HIS A 49 -6.88 5.34 -3.43
N THR A 50 -7.50 5.60 -2.26
CA THR A 50 -7.33 6.85 -1.53
C THR A 50 -5.90 7.01 -1.00
N ASP A 51 -5.26 5.95 -0.50
CA ASP A 51 -3.84 5.98 -0.09
C ASP A 51 -2.91 6.29 -1.28
N ASP A 52 -3.13 5.64 -2.43
CA ASP A 52 -2.36 5.91 -3.64
C ASP A 52 -2.56 7.36 -4.14
N GLY A 53 -3.80 7.84 -4.13
CA GLY A 53 -4.15 9.22 -4.48
C GLY A 53 -3.48 10.24 -3.56
N LEU A 54 -3.46 9.97 -2.26
CA LEU A 54 -2.81 10.83 -1.26
C LEU A 54 -1.29 10.88 -1.48
N ARG A 55 -0.64 9.75 -1.75
CA ARG A 55 0.79 9.70 -2.10
C ARG A 55 1.08 10.47 -3.38
N ALA A 56 0.20 10.37 -4.39
CA ALA A 56 0.32 11.17 -5.60
C ALA A 56 0.19 12.67 -5.31
N ALA A 57 -0.79 13.10 -4.51
CA ALA A 57 -0.97 14.48 -4.11
C ALA A 57 0.26 15.05 -3.38
N HIS A 58 0.85 14.27 -2.46
CA HIS A 58 2.09 14.66 -1.78
C HIS A 58 3.26 14.86 -2.76
N ARG A 59 3.42 14.00 -3.77
CA ARG A 59 4.46 14.18 -4.80
C ARG A 59 4.27 15.47 -5.58
N VAL A 60 3.02 15.81 -5.94
CA VAL A 60 2.71 17.07 -6.64
C VAL A 60 3.01 18.27 -5.75
N LEU A 61 2.63 18.23 -4.47
CA LEU A 61 2.92 19.30 -3.50
C LEU A 61 4.43 19.52 -3.32
N THR A 62 5.20 18.44 -3.21
CA THR A 62 6.66 18.50 -3.13
C THR A 62 7.24 19.16 -4.38
N HIS A 63 6.80 18.73 -5.56
CA HIS A 63 7.26 19.31 -6.82
C HIS A 63 6.92 20.80 -6.94
N LEU A 64 5.72 21.22 -6.53
CA LEU A 64 5.32 22.63 -6.52
C LEU A 64 6.21 23.47 -5.60
N ARG A 65 6.58 22.95 -4.43
CA ARG A 65 7.49 23.63 -3.50
C ARG A 65 8.90 23.78 -4.08
N GLU A 66 9.42 22.74 -4.72
CA GLU A 66 10.72 22.77 -5.42
C GLU A 66 10.73 23.84 -6.52
N VAL A 67 9.71 23.87 -7.37
CA VAL A 67 9.56 24.89 -8.43
C VAL A 67 9.49 26.31 -7.85
N ASN A 68 8.90 26.46 -6.67
CA ASN A 68 8.80 27.74 -5.97
C ASN A 68 10.04 28.09 -5.11
N GLY A 69 11.11 27.29 -5.17
CA GLY A 69 12.34 27.52 -4.40
C GLY A 69 12.16 27.37 -2.89
N ARG A 70 11.10 26.70 -2.43
CA ARG A 70 10.89 26.37 -1.02
C ARG A 70 11.47 24.99 -0.72
N PRO A 71 12.15 24.80 0.42
CA PRO A 71 12.60 23.48 0.83
C PRO A 71 11.37 22.58 1.03
N ALA A 72 11.40 21.39 0.40
CA ALA A 72 10.45 20.34 0.74
C ALA A 72 10.61 20.01 2.24
N PRO A 73 9.51 19.83 3.00
CA PRO A 73 9.63 19.38 4.37
C PRO A 73 10.36 18.06 4.39
N ALA A 74 11.39 17.94 5.24
CA ALA A 74 12.11 16.69 5.45
C ALA A 74 11.08 15.60 5.74
N ALA A 75 10.90 14.70 4.78
CA ALA A 75 9.85 13.70 4.80
C ALA A 75 9.87 12.98 6.15
N ALA A 76 8.73 13.03 6.86
CA ALA A 76 8.50 12.16 8.00
C ALA A 76 8.85 10.74 7.56
N ALA A 77 9.93 10.23 8.13
CA ALA A 77 10.47 8.92 7.81
C ALA A 77 9.35 7.90 7.99
N ARG A 78 8.96 7.29 6.87
CA ARG A 78 8.50 5.90 6.77
C ARG A 78 7.59 5.48 7.92
N ARG A 79 6.27 5.62 7.73
CA ARG A 79 5.37 4.59 8.27
C ARG A 79 5.80 3.30 7.57
N ASP A 80 6.58 2.50 8.29
CA ASP A 80 6.91 1.12 7.93
C ASP A 80 5.59 0.39 7.64
N VAL A 81 5.25 0.31 6.36
CA VAL A 81 4.36 -0.72 5.86
C VAL A 81 5.11 -2.02 6.14
N PRO A 82 4.62 -2.92 7.00
CA PRO A 82 5.24 -4.23 7.11
C PRO A 82 5.20 -4.86 5.72
N ALA A 83 6.38 -5.08 5.15
CA ALA A 83 6.51 -5.77 3.87
C ALA A 83 5.72 -7.09 3.94
N PRO A 84 5.00 -7.47 2.87
CA PRO A 84 4.44 -8.81 2.79
C PRO A 84 5.61 -9.77 2.99
N ARG A 85 5.54 -10.57 4.05
CA ARG A 85 6.52 -11.61 4.31
C ARG A 85 6.42 -12.59 3.14
N SER A 86 7.42 -12.58 2.26
CA SER A 86 7.63 -13.67 1.33
C SER A 86 7.64 -14.98 2.13
N PRO A 87 6.93 -16.03 1.69
CA PRO A 87 7.04 -17.34 2.31
C PRO A 87 8.51 -17.77 2.16
N GLY A 88 9.20 -17.90 3.30
CA GLY A 88 10.56 -18.45 3.33
C GLY A 88 10.58 -19.87 2.76
N PRO A 89 11.74 -20.33 2.27
CA PRO A 89 11.87 -21.63 1.64
C PRO A 89 11.56 -22.73 2.66
N ALA A 90 10.66 -23.64 2.28
CA ALA A 90 10.46 -24.90 2.98
C ALA A 90 11.78 -25.68 2.95
N LEU A 91 12.42 -25.82 4.11
CA LEU A 91 13.47 -26.81 4.33
C LEU A 91 12.79 -28.17 4.52
N GLY A 92 13.06 -29.11 3.61
CA GLY A 92 12.67 -30.51 3.78
C GLY A 92 12.35 -31.25 2.47
N GLU A 93 13.40 -31.52 1.68
CA GLU A 93 13.59 -32.60 0.69
C GLU A 93 12.40 -33.21 -0.08
N PRO A 94 12.40 -33.15 -1.43
CA PRO A 94 11.81 -34.20 -2.24
C PRO A 94 12.82 -35.36 -2.42
N VAL A 95 12.48 -36.54 -1.90
CA VAL A 95 13.12 -37.81 -2.30
C VAL A 95 12.89 -38.00 -3.80
N GLN A 96 13.97 -38.05 -4.58
CA GLN A 96 13.95 -38.54 -5.95
C GLN A 96 14.31 -40.03 -5.95
N PRO A 97 13.59 -40.85 -6.71
CA PRO A 97 14.22 -42.02 -7.32
C PRO A 97 14.35 -41.81 -8.83
N GLY A 98 15.61 -41.67 -9.24
CA GLY A 98 16.26 -42.24 -10.43
C GLY A 98 15.41 -42.56 -11.66
N TRP A 99 15.72 -41.88 -12.75
CA TRP A 99 15.43 -42.34 -14.10
C TRP A 99 16.16 -43.67 -14.39
N GLY A 100 15.40 -44.67 -14.83
CA GLY A 100 15.89 -45.89 -15.46
C GLY A 100 14.90 -46.31 -16.54
N ALA A 101 15.28 -46.11 -17.80
CA ALA A 101 14.50 -46.48 -18.99
C ALA A 101 14.56 -47.99 -19.26
N HIS A 102 13.47 -48.60 -19.74
CA HIS A 102 13.39 -49.44 -20.97
C HIS A 102 12.15 -50.36 -21.03
N GLY A 103 11.44 -50.34 -22.18
CA GLY A 103 10.62 -51.42 -22.77
C GLY A 103 9.34 -51.81 -22.02
N ASP A 104 8.18 -52.13 -22.63
CA ASP A 104 7.80 -52.55 -23.98
C ASP A 104 6.25 -52.48 -24.03
N PRO A 105 5.56 -52.06 -25.12
CA PRO A 105 4.11 -52.12 -25.22
C PRO A 105 3.68 -53.34 -26.04
N GLY A 106 3.18 -54.39 -25.38
CA GLY A 106 2.50 -55.48 -26.07
C GLY A 106 2.29 -56.71 -25.19
N GLU A 107 1.06 -56.90 -24.72
CA GLU A 107 0.19 -58.08 -24.95
C GLU A 107 -1.15 -57.91 -24.23
#